data_AF-A0AAV3T9H0-F1
#
_entry.id   AF-A0AAV3T9H0-F1
#
_cell.length_a   1.000
_cell.length_b   1.000
_cell.length_c   1.000
_cell.angle_alpha   90.00
_cell.angle_beta   90.00
_cell.angle_gamma   90.00
#
_symmetry.space_group_name_H-M   'P 1'
#
loop_
_entity.id
_entity.type
_entity.pdbx_description
1 polymer ?
#
loop_
_entity_poly.entity_id
_entity_poly.type
_entity_poly.pdbx_seq_one_letter_code
_entity_poly.pdbx_strand_id
1 'polypeptide(L)'
;MASVSVSHLIIFIAALTVSVGVATTLTVNVQSMTVSMDERGESVAKDIETDVTIISDPGSPASIYDADNESVTLLVKNTGDRAIEVGTDPPDVLIDGQYQPAPTVAVVSDPDGATWGEGDVLRVVVSKSLAEGEHRATVRVNSAEDTLRFRVN
;
A
#
# COMPACT_ATOMS: atom_id res chain seq x y z
N MET A 1 39.31 59.80 1.17
CA MET A 1 39.56 58.34 1.12
C MET A 1 38.59 57.52 1.99
N ALA A 2 38.08 58.05 3.12
CA ALA A 2 37.13 57.32 3.98
C ALA A 2 35.77 56.98 3.33
N SER A 3 35.23 57.83 2.46
CA SER A 3 33.91 57.64 1.82
C SER A 3 33.84 56.37 0.95
N VAL A 4 34.89 56.08 0.18
CA VAL A 4 34.96 54.90 -0.69
C VAL A 4 35.02 53.61 0.12
N SER A 5 35.64 53.62 1.31
CA SER A 5 35.71 52.44 2.19
C SER A 5 34.35 52.13 2.82
N VAL A 6 33.57 53.15 3.16
CA VAL A 6 32.21 52.97 3.68
C VAL A 6 31.27 52.36 2.63
N SER A 7 31.34 52.79 1.38
CA SER A 7 30.54 52.22 0.29
C SER A 7 30.86 50.73 0.05
N HIS A 8 32.15 50.36 0.04
CA HIS A 8 32.53 48.94 -0.11
C HIS A 8 32.04 48.07 1.05
N LEU A 9 32.12 48.59 2.29
CA LEU A 9 31.61 47.86 3.46
C LEU A 9 30.10 47.59 3.36
N ILE A 10 29.31 48.59 2.91
CA ILE A 10 27.86 48.44 2.75
C ILE A 10 27.55 47.37 1.69
N ILE A 11 28.21 47.40 0.53
CA ILE A 11 28.00 46.41 -0.53
C ILE A 11 28.45 45.01 -0.10
N PHE A 12 29.53 44.90 0.66
CA PHE A 12 29.99 43.63 1.21
C PHE A 12 28.96 43.01 2.16
N ILE A 13 28.41 43.80 3.08
CA ILE A 13 27.36 43.33 4.00
C ILE A 13 26.09 42.96 3.23
N ALA A 14 25.70 43.77 2.23
CA ALA A 14 24.54 43.45 1.40
C ALA A 14 24.71 42.11 0.65
N ALA A 15 25.88 41.88 0.05
CA ALA A 15 26.20 40.63 -0.63
C ALA A 15 26.22 39.44 0.33
N LEU A 16 26.77 39.60 1.54
CA LEU A 16 26.75 38.57 2.57
C LEU A 16 25.32 38.20 2.98
N THR A 17 24.45 39.18 3.23
CA THR A 17 23.05 38.93 3.60
C THR A 17 22.31 38.16 2.52
N VAL A 18 22.49 38.55 1.24
CA VAL A 18 21.90 37.82 0.11
C VAL A 18 22.45 36.40 0.04
N SER A 19 23.76 36.23 0.22
CA SER A 19 24.42 34.92 0.20
C SER A 19 23.89 33.99 1.30
N VAL A 20 23.69 34.52 2.51
CA VAL A 20 23.08 33.79 3.63
C VAL A 20 21.66 33.36 3.29
N GLY A 21 20.86 34.23 2.68
CA GLY A 21 19.51 33.90 2.22
C GLY A 21 19.49 32.73 1.24
N VAL A 22 20.33 32.78 0.20
CA VAL A 22 20.44 31.71 -0.80
C VAL A 22 20.93 30.40 -0.17
N ALA A 23 21.98 30.45 0.67
CA ALA A 23 22.51 29.28 1.35
C ALA A 23 21.46 28.63 2.27
N THR A 24 20.66 29.45 2.96
CA THR A 24 19.57 28.97 3.82
C THR A 24 18.50 28.25 3.00
N THR A 25 18.03 28.84 1.90
CA THR A 25 17.03 28.20 1.03
C THR A 25 17.53 26.88 0.44
N LEU A 26 18.79 26.85 -0.03
CA LEU A 26 19.39 25.61 -0.54
C LEU A 26 19.46 24.53 0.55
N THR A 27 19.86 24.89 1.76
CA THR A 27 19.95 23.95 2.89
C THR A 27 18.59 23.38 3.25
N VAL A 28 17.56 24.22 3.36
CA VAL A 28 16.18 23.78 3.65
C VAL A 28 15.67 22.85 2.55
N ASN A 29 15.89 23.19 1.28
CA ASN A 29 15.45 22.34 0.17
C ASN A 29 16.14 20.98 0.16
N VAL A 30 17.45 20.93 0.43
CA VAL A 30 18.18 19.67 0.53
C VAL A 30 17.64 18.83 1.70
N GLN A 31 17.39 19.43 2.86
CA GLN A 31 16.80 18.73 3.99
C GLN A 31 15.41 18.15 3.66
N SER A 32 14.53 18.94 3.05
CA SER A 32 13.22 18.46 2.60
C SER A 32 13.34 17.31 1.60
N MET A 33 14.27 17.41 0.65
CA MET A 33 14.51 16.36 -0.33
C MET A 33 15.01 15.07 0.34
N THR A 34 15.94 15.17 1.31
CA THR A 34 16.43 13.99 2.05
C THR A 34 15.29 13.28 2.77
N VAL A 35 14.42 14.02 3.49
CA VAL A 35 13.27 13.42 4.18
C VAL A 35 12.34 12.72 3.20
N SER A 36 12.00 13.36 2.07
CA SER A 36 11.15 12.73 1.05
C SER A 36 11.80 11.52 0.39
N MET A 37 13.12 11.50 0.26
CA MET A 37 13.86 10.34 -0.26
C MET A 37 13.85 9.19 0.73
N ASP A 38 14.00 9.46 2.03
CA ASP A 38 13.92 8.46 3.09
C ASP A 38 12.52 7.84 3.16
N GLU A 39 11.46 8.65 3.16
CA GLU A 39 10.06 8.21 3.13
C GLU A 39 9.77 7.36 1.87
N ARG A 40 10.27 7.79 0.71
CA ARG A 40 10.10 7.03 -0.53
C ARG A 40 10.87 5.70 -0.49
N GLY A 41 12.07 5.69 0.09
CA GLY A 41 12.87 4.49 0.29
C GLY A 41 12.13 3.46 1.15
N GLU A 42 11.55 3.90 2.26
CA GLU A 42 10.76 3.05 3.14
C GLU A 42 9.52 2.48 2.45
N SER A 43 8.77 3.32 1.72
CA SER A 43 7.59 2.88 0.96
C SER A 43 7.96 1.84 -0.11
N VAL A 44 9.06 2.04 -0.83
CA VAL A 44 9.51 1.09 -1.86
C VAL A 44 10.01 -0.21 -1.23
N ALA A 45 10.70 -0.15 -0.11
CA ALA A 45 11.10 -1.35 0.63
C ALA A 45 9.86 -2.14 1.07
N LYS A 46 8.85 -1.46 1.63
CA LYS A 46 7.56 -2.07 2.00
C LYS A 46 6.88 -2.72 0.80
N ASP A 47 6.88 -2.09 -0.37
CA ASP A 47 6.29 -2.65 -1.59
C ASP A 47 7.03 -3.89 -2.09
N ILE A 48 8.36 -3.97 -1.92
CA ILE A 48 9.17 -5.12 -2.32
C ILE A 48 8.99 -6.29 -1.35
N GLU A 49 8.89 -6.01 -0.05
CA GLU A 49 8.74 -7.02 1.00
C GLU A 49 7.30 -7.54 1.13
N THR A 50 6.33 -6.85 0.53
CA THR A 50 4.92 -7.26 0.52
C THR A 50 4.65 -8.09 -0.73
N ASP A 51 4.23 -9.33 -0.54
CA ASP A 51 3.73 -10.19 -1.63
C ASP A 51 2.58 -11.06 -1.13
N VAL A 52 1.57 -11.28 -1.96
CA VAL A 52 0.33 -11.97 -1.58
C VAL A 52 -0.15 -12.86 -2.71
N THR A 53 -0.65 -14.05 -2.37
CA THR A 53 -1.15 -15.03 -3.35
C THR A 53 -2.50 -15.57 -2.91
N ILE A 54 -3.47 -15.63 -3.82
CA ILE A 54 -4.75 -16.27 -3.61
C ILE A 54 -4.56 -17.79 -3.73
N ILE A 55 -4.89 -18.51 -2.66
CA ILE A 55 -4.76 -19.97 -2.57
C ILE A 55 -6.11 -20.71 -2.63
N SER A 56 -7.21 -19.99 -2.88
CA SER A 56 -8.52 -20.60 -3.12
C SER A 56 -8.49 -21.50 -4.37
N ASP A 57 -9.17 -22.65 -4.32
CA ASP A 57 -9.18 -23.63 -5.40
C ASP A 57 -10.24 -23.30 -6.48
N PRO A 58 -9.85 -22.90 -7.70
CA PRO A 58 -10.80 -22.62 -8.78
C PRO A 58 -11.51 -23.87 -9.30
N GLY A 59 -10.96 -25.08 -9.04
CA GLY A 59 -11.59 -26.35 -9.37
C GLY A 59 -12.74 -26.72 -8.44
N SER A 60 -12.85 -26.05 -7.29
CA SER A 60 -13.87 -26.26 -6.26
C SER A 60 -14.69 -24.98 -6.04
N PRO A 61 -15.50 -24.53 -7.02
CA PRO A 61 -16.14 -23.20 -6.99
C PRO A 61 -17.13 -23.01 -5.83
N ALA A 62 -17.73 -24.09 -5.32
CA ALA A 62 -18.58 -24.06 -4.13
C ALA A 62 -17.85 -23.64 -2.83
N SER A 63 -16.51 -23.69 -2.82
CA SER A 63 -15.68 -23.19 -1.72
C SER A 63 -15.36 -21.69 -1.84
N ILE A 64 -15.56 -21.12 -3.03
CA ILE A 64 -15.30 -19.71 -3.34
C ILE A 64 -16.59 -18.91 -3.29
N TYR A 65 -17.68 -19.40 -3.88
CA TYR A 65 -18.97 -18.73 -3.90
C TYR A 65 -20.04 -19.56 -3.20
N ASP A 66 -20.70 -18.94 -2.23
CA ASP A 66 -21.87 -19.47 -1.55
C ASP A 66 -23.12 -18.76 -2.10
N ALA A 67 -23.93 -19.51 -2.86
CA ALA A 67 -25.14 -19.00 -3.49
C ALA A 67 -26.29 -18.78 -2.49
N ASP A 68 -26.31 -19.49 -1.36
CA ASP A 68 -27.35 -19.35 -0.34
C ASP A 68 -27.15 -18.06 0.47
N ASN A 69 -25.89 -17.69 0.71
CA ASN A 69 -25.51 -16.49 1.47
C ASN A 69 -25.06 -15.32 0.58
N GLU A 70 -25.06 -15.48 -0.75
CA GLU A 70 -24.56 -14.52 -1.74
C GLU A 70 -23.19 -13.94 -1.36
N SER A 71 -22.25 -14.83 -1.02
CA SER A 71 -20.95 -14.42 -0.50
C SER A 71 -19.78 -15.07 -1.23
N VAL A 72 -18.73 -14.30 -1.45
CA VAL A 72 -17.47 -14.74 -2.05
C VAL A 72 -16.41 -14.82 -0.96
N THR A 73 -15.82 -16.01 -0.78
CA THR A 73 -14.74 -16.27 0.15
C THR A 73 -13.43 -16.49 -0.59
N LEU A 74 -12.43 -15.68 -0.27
CA LEU A 74 -11.07 -15.79 -0.81
C LEU A 74 -10.10 -16.10 0.33
N LEU A 75 -9.19 -17.04 0.08
CA LEU A 75 -8.08 -17.36 0.96
C LEU A 75 -6.82 -16.75 0.35
N VAL A 76 -6.22 -15.80 1.05
CA VAL A 76 -5.08 -15.02 0.56
C VAL A 76 -3.91 -15.28 1.50
N LYS A 77 -2.84 -15.89 0.98
CA LYS A 77 -1.63 -16.18 1.74
C LYS A 77 -0.63 -15.04 1.59
N ASN A 78 0.02 -14.65 2.68
CA ASN A 78 1.16 -13.74 2.63
C ASN A 78 2.38 -14.54 2.16
N THR A 79 2.90 -14.20 0.99
CA THR A 79 4.11 -14.82 0.41
C THR A 79 5.33 -13.91 0.51
N GLY A 80 5.15 -12.68 1.03
CA GLY A 80 6.24 -11.76 1.31
C GLY A 80 6.87 -11.96 2.68
N ASP A 81 7.96 -11.24 2.92
CA ASP A 81 8.81 -11.36 4.11
C ASP A 81 8.34 -10.44 5.27
N ARG A 82 7.29 -9.65 5.05
CA ARG A 82 6.78 -8.67 6.01
C ARG A 82 5.39 -9.04 6.51
N ALA A 83 5.18 -8.88 7.82
CA ALA A 83 3.86 -8.95 8.43
C ALA A 83 3.00 -7.72 8.08
N ILE A 84 1.73 -7.96 7.76
CA ILE A 84 0.76 -6.94 7.33
C ILE A 84 -0.29 -6.77 8.43
N GLU A 85 -0.56 -5.53 8.82
CA GLU A 85 -1.60 -5.22 9.81
C GLU A 85 -2.96 -5.05 9.12
N VAL A 86 -3.90 -5.94 9.41
CA VAL A 86 -5.21 -6.01 8.76
C VAL A 86 -6.04 -4.73 8.97
N GLY A 87 -5.87 -4.06 10.11
CA GLY A 87 -6.60 -2.83 10.44
C GLY A 87 -6.04 -1.56 9.80
N THR A 88 -4.73 -1.51 9.55
CA THR A 88 -4.05 -0.33 9.00
C THR A 88 -3.95 -0.41 7.48
N ASP A 89 -3.65 -1.60 6.95
CA ASP A 89 -3.45 -1.89 5.53
C ASP A 89 -4.40 -3.03 5.09
N PRO A 90 -5.74 -2.81 5.11
CA PRO A 90 -6.67 -3.84 4.66
C PRO A 90 -6.50 -4.13 3.16
N PRO A 91 -6.74 -5.37 2.71
CA PRO A 91 -6.71 -5.70 1.29
C PRO A 91 -7.85 -5.01 0.53
N ASP A 92 -7.51 -4.43 -0.62
CA ASP A 92 -8.47 -4.02 -1.63
C ASP A 92 -8.95 -5.25 -2.40
N VAL A 93 -10.27 -5.40 -2.53
CA VAL A 93 -10.86 -6.54 -3.22
C VAL A 93 -11.69 -6.05 -4.41
N LEU A 94 -11.41 -6.59 -5.58
CA LEU A 94 -12.17 -6.33 -6.79
C LEU A 94 -12.80 -7.63 -7.28
N ILE A 95 -14.09 -7.58 -7.59
CA ILE A 95 -14.81 -8.69 -8.23
C ILE A 95 -15.35 -8.18 -9.56
N ASP A 96 -14.90 -8.78 -10.65
CA ASP A 96 -15.17 -8.37 -12.04
C ASP A 96 -14.80 -6.90 -12.30
N GLY A 97 -13.70 -6.46 -11.68
CA GLY A 97 -13.22 -5.07 -11.76
C GLY A 97 -14.02 -4.07 -10.93
N GLN A 98 -15.03 -4.50 -10.17
CA GLN A 98 -15.77 -3.65 -9.25
C GLN A 98 -15.15 -3.73 -7.86
N TYR A 99 -14.75 -2.60 -7.30
CA TYR A 99 -14.27 -2.51 -5.93
C TYR A 99 -15.35 -2.93 -4.92
N GLN A 100 -14.95 -3.70 -3.92
CA GLN A 100 -15.85 -4.24 -2.91
C GLN A 100 -15.54 -3.57 -1.56
N PRO A 101 -16.39 -2.65 -1.09
CA PRO A 101 -16.14 -1.93 0.15
C PRO A 101 -16.34 -2.85 1.37
N ALA A 102 -15.52 -2.65 2.39
CA ALA A 102 -15.63 -3.31 3.70
C ALA A 102 -15.72 -4.84 3.63
N PRO A 103 -14.74 -5.54 3.02
CA PRO A 103 -14.65 -6.99 3.14
C PRO A 103 -14.52 -7.39 4.61
N THR A 104 -15.18 -8.48 5.00
CA THR A 104 -14.91 -9.09 6.30
C THR A 104 -13.62 -9.88 6.20
N VAL A 105 -12.66 -9.58 7.06
CA VAL A 105 -11.32 -10.16 7.02
C VAL A 105 -10.98 -10.81 8.36
N ALA A 106 -10.38 -12.00 8.32
CA ALA A 106 -9.93 -12.72 9.51
C ALA A 106 -8.70 -13.55 9.17
N VAL A 107 -7.68 -13.53 10.03
CA VAL A 107 -6.51 -14.39 9.87
C VAL A 107 -6.91 -15.81 10.26
N VAL A 108 -6.66 -16.79 9.39
CA VAL A 108 -7.14 -18.17 9.57
C VAL A 108 -6.48 -18.85 10.78
N SER A 109 -5.21 -18.54 11.03
CA SER A 109 -4.44 -19.05 12.18
C SER A 109 -4.79 -18.36 13.49
N ASP A 110 -5.22 -17.09 13.44
CA ASP A 110 -5.59 -16.28 14.60
C ASP A 110 -6.79 -15.36 14.28
N PRO A 111 -8.03 -15.84 14.43
CA PRO A 111 -9.23 -15.08 14.04
C PRO A 111 -9.43 -13.76 14.78
N ASP A 112 -8.89 -13.65 16.00
CA ASP A 112 -8.93 -12.44 16.83
C ASP A 112 -7.68 -11.56 16.64
N GLY A 113 -6.70 -12.07 15.87
CA GLY A 113 -5.45 -11.41 15.55
C GLY A 113 -5.60 -10.32 14.49
N ALA A 114 -4.80 -9.27 14.64
CA ALA A 114 -4.75 -8.15 13.69
C ALA A 114 -3.54 -8.21 12.73
N THR A 115 -2.70 -9.24 12.86
CA THR A 115 -1.44 -9.34 12.13
C THR A 115 -1.45 -10.57 11.24
N TRP A 116 -1.28 -10.33 9.94
CA TRP A 116 -1.13 -11.33 8.91
C TRP A 116 0.36 -11.52 8.62
N GLY A 117 0.98 -12.48 9.31
CA GLY A 117 2.42 -12.74 9.23
C GLY A 117 2.84 -13.43 7.94
N GLU A 118 4.16 -13.62 7.76
CA GLU A 118 4.69 -14.41 6.64
C GLU A 118 4.11 -15.83 6.68
N GLY A 119 3.56 -16.26 5.54
CA GLY A 119 2.97 -17.59 5.38
C GLY A 119 1.57 -17.76 5.98
N ASP A 120 1.07 -16.80 6.76
CA ASP A 120 -0.29 -16.82 7.26
C ASP A 120 -1.30 -16.63 6.12
N VAL A 121 -2.53 -17.08 6.36
CA VAL A 121 -3.64 -16.98 5.40
C VAL A 121 -4.70 -16.05 5.96
N LEU A 122 -5.03 -15.02 5.19
CA LEU A 122 -6.16 -14.15 5.43
C LEU A 122 -7.40 -14.70 4.71
N ARG A 123 -8.48 -14.89 5.45
CA ARG A 123 -9.80 -15.15 4.89
C ARG A 123 -10.49 -13.83 4.63
N VAL A 124 -10.89 -13.61 3.39
CA VAL A 124 -11.60 -12.42 2.93
C VAL A 124 -12.99 -12.86 2.49
N VAL A 125 -14.03 -12.28 3.08
CA VAL A 125 -15.43 -12.56 2.75
C VAL A 125 -16.08 -11.28 2.25
N VAL A 126 -16.66 -11.35 1.06
CA VAL A 126 -17.39 -10.25 0.42
C VAL A 126 -18.82 -10.67 0.17
N SER A 127 -19.78 -9.87 0.64
CA SER A 127 -21.20 -10.04 0.30
C SER A 127 -21.46 -9.47 -1.09
N LYS A 128 -21.58 -10.35 -2.09
CA LYS A 128 -21.88 -10.00 -3.48
C LYS A 128 -22.55 -11.16 -4.19
N SER A 129 -23.74 -10.89 -4.73
CA SER A 129 -24.45 -11.80 -5.63
C SER A 129 -23.74 -11.87 -6.99
N LEU A 130 -23.46 -13.09 -7.47
CA LEU A 130 -22.84 -13.36 -8.76
C LEU A 130 -23.82 -14.14 -9.66
N ALA A 131 -23.82 -13.80 -10.94
CA ALA A 131 -24.55 -14.56 -11.94
C ALA A 131 -23.86 -15.90 -12.22
N GLU A 132 -24.53 -16.81 -12.90
CA GLU A 132 -23.85 -17.98 -13.49
C GLU A 132 -22.86 -17.51 -14.57
N GLY A 133 -21.65 -18.05 -14.58
CA GLY A 133 -20.62 -17.69 -15.54
C GLY A 133 -19.21 -17.62 -14.96
N GLU A 134 -18.31 -17.03 -15.74
CA GLU A 134 -16.93 -16.80 -15.31
C GLU A 134 -16.80 -15.47 -14.59
N HIS A 135 -16.12 -15.51 -13.45
CA HIS A 135 -15.85 -14.37 -12.60
C HIS A 135 -14.37 -14.24 -12.31
N ARG A 136 -13.95 -13.02 -11.98
CA ARG A 136 -12.58 -12.71 -11.63
C ARG A 136 -12.52 -11.96 -10.31
N ALA A 137 -11.85 -12.53 -9.33
CA ALA A 137 -11.51 -11.88 -8.08
C ALA A 137 -10.05 -11.44 -8.11
N THR A 138 -9.81 -10.17 -7.80
CA THR A 138 -8.47 -9.60 -7.65
C THR A 138 -8.34 -9.09 -6.23
N VAL A 139 -7.27 -9.46 -5.56
CA VAL A 139 -6.92 -8.95 -4.23
C VAL A 139 -5.64 -8.15 -4.37
N ARG A 140 -5.63 -6.96 -3.80
CA ARG A 140 -4.48 -6.07 -3.81
C ARG A 140 -4.13 -5.60 -2.41
N VAL A 141 -2.85 -5.60 -2.08
CA VAL A 141 -2.31 -5.13 -0.80
C VAL A 141 -1.05 -4.33 -1.10
N ASN A 142 -1.09 -3.02 -0.86
CA ASN A 142 -0.05 -2.09 -1.33
C ASN A 142 0.22 -2.23 -2.85
N SER A 143 1.43 -2.66 -3.22
CA SER A 143 1.85 -2.92 -4.60
C SER A 143 1.62 -4.37 -5.05
N ALA A 144 1.40 -5.30 -4.11
CA ALA A 144 1.15 -6.70 -4.42
C ALA A 144 -0.30 -6.90 -4.90
N GLU A 145 -0.46 -7.66 -5.98
CA GLU A 145 -1.76 -7.97 -6.56
C GLU A 145 -1.77 -9.42 -7.05
N ASP A 146 -2.83 -10.15 -6.73
CA ASP A 146 -3.09 -11.45 -7.32
C ASP A 146 -4.54 -11.58 -7.77
N THR A 147 -4.75 -12.39 -8.80
CA THR A 147 -6.03 -12.53 -9.49
C THR A 147 -6.41 -13.99 -9.71
N LEU A 148 -7.55 -14.37 -9.15
CA LEU A 148 -8.18 -15.67 -9.34
C LEU A 148 -9.33 -15.57 -10.33
N ARG A 149 -9.39 -16.51 -11.28
CA ARG A 149 -10.54 -16.73 -12.15
C ARG A 149 -11.26 -17.99 -11.68
N PHE A 150 -12.58 -17.89 -11.50
CA PHE A 150 -13.42 -19.00 -11.07
C PHE A 150 -14.74 -18.96 -11.82
N ARG A 151 -15.47 -20.07 -11.80
CA ARG A 151 -16.75 -20.21 -12.50
C ARG A 151 -17.86 -20.52 -11.50
N VAL A 152 -18.94 -19.75 -11.56
CA VAL A 152 -20.19 -20.02 -10.83
C VAL A 152 -21.12 -20.79 -11.77
N ASN A 153 -21.67 -21.90 -11.30
CA ASN A 153 -22.61 -22.76 -12.03
C ASN A 153 -23.90 -22.94 -11.22
#